data_AF-A0A2B7GG61-F1
#
_entry.id   AF-A0A2B7GG61-F1
#
_cell.length_a   1.000
_cell.length_b   1.000
_cell.length_c   1.000
_cell.angle_alpha   90.00
_cell.angle_beta   90.00
_cell.angle_gamma   90.00
#
_symmetry.space_group_name_H-M   'P 1'
#
loop_
_entity.id
_entity.type
_entity.pdbx_description
1 polymer ?
#
loop_
_entity_poly.entity_id
_entity_poly.type
_entity_poly.pdbx_seq_one_letter_code
_entity_poly.pdbx_strand_id
1 'polypeptide(L)'
;MPSTHGFGQFVERLRRVAMRVESLCSSPAGGRLRPTAAGGLLAVLASAAVSIASAQVLGDSVRIRWSVGTYYGPEYAPTAAALACFPAVVAVTYVGLRTLGTVLEGTTEFDRHRGYYELCALAVLTVLVLVQIAFVAANLW
;
A
#
# COMPACT_ATOMS: atom_id res chain seq x y z
N MET A 1 -3.27 -24.24 -18.54
CA MET A 1 -1.96 -23.73 -18.05
C MET A 1 -1.90 -22.22 -18.31
N PRO A 2 -2.16 -21.35 -17.32
CA PRO A 2 -1.99 -19.90 -17.47
C PRO A 2 -0.65 -19.40 -16.87
N SER A 3 -0.19 -18.29 -17.42
CA SER A 3 1.17 -17.73 -17.43
C SER A 3 1.75 -17.28 -16.07
N THR A 4 2.87 -17.91 -15.68
CA THR A 4 3.78 -17.52 -14.59
C THR A 4 4.63 -16.26 -14.90
N HIS A 5 4.59 -15.75 -16.14
CA HIS A 5 5.39 -14.61 -16.57
C HIS A 5 5.01 -13.25 -15.94
N GLY A 6 3.74 -13.03 -15.60
CA GLY A 6 3.29 -11.73 -15.07
C GLY A 6 3.77 -11.45 -13.64
N PHE A 7 3.80 -12.48 -12.79
CA PHE A 7 4.20 -12.36 -11.40
C PHE A 7 5.69 -12.05 -11.25
N GLY A 8 6.54 -12.70 -12.05
CA GLY A 8 7.99 -12.44 -12.06
C GLY A 8 8.34 -11.00 -12.48
N GLN A 9 7.65 -10.47 -13.51
CA GLN A 9 7.83 -9.07 -13.91
C GLN A 9 7.38 -8.08 -12.83
N PHE A 10 6.32 -8.41 -12.10
CA PHE A 10 5.83 -7.59 -11.00
C PHE A 10 6.83 -7.53 -9.83
N VAL A 11 7.40 -8.67 -9.45
CA VAL A 11 8.45 -8.76 -8.41
C VAL A 11 9.71 -7.98 -8.82
N GLU A 12 10.13 -8.07 -10.08
CA GLU A 12 11.32 -7.36 -10.55
C GLU A 12 11.12 -5.84 -10.66
N ARG A 13 9.88 -5.39 -10.88
CA ARG A 13 9.52 -3.97 -10.78
C ARG A 13 9.55 -3.50 -9.32
N LEU A 14 9.02 -4.29 -8.39
CA LEU A 14 9.08 -3.98 -6.96
C LEU A 14 10.51 -3.90 -6.43
N ARG A 15 11.38 -4.82 -6.85
CA ARG A 15 12.81 -4.80 -6.48
C ARG A 15 13.51 -3.52 -6.96
N ARG A 16 13.25 -3.10 -8.20
CA ARG A 16 13.77 -1.83 -8.73
C ARG A 16 13.26 -0.61 -7.97
N VAL A 17 12.01 -0.64 -7.52
CA VAL A 17 11.45 0.44 -6.67
C VAL A 17 12.12 0.42 -5.30
N ALA A 18 12.24 -0.74 -4.65
CA ALA A 18 12.91 -0.87 -3.35
C ALA A 18 14.35 -0.33 -3.37
N MET A 19 15.14 -0.67 -4.39
CA MET A 19 16.52 -0.14 -4.52
C MET A 19 16.55 1.38 -4.74
N ARG A 20 15.56 1.95 -5.44
CA ARG A 20 15.44 3.42 -5.58
C ARG A 20 15.07 4.08 -4.26
N VAL A 21 14.27 3.44 -3.42
CA VAL A 21 13.92 3.95 -2.08
C VAL A 21 15.13 3.94 -1.15
N GLU A 22 15.92 2.86 -1.16
CA GLU A 22 17.16 2.77 -0.38
C GLU A 22 18.14 3.89 -0.77
N SER A 23 18.26 4.19 -2.06
CA SER A 23 19.04 5.33 -2.58
C SER A 23 18.49 6.70 -2.16
N LEU A 24 17.16 6.84 -1.95
CA LEU A 24 16.55 8.08 -1.48
C LEU A 24 16.71 8.27 0.04
N CYS A 25 16.65 7.19 0.81
CA CYS A 25 16.87 7.21 2.26
C CYS A 25 18.34 7.47 2.65
N SER A 26 19.28 7.15 1.76
CA SER A 26 20.72 7.35 1.96
C SER A 26 21.26 8.69 1.41
N SER A 27 20.41 9.52 0.79
CA SER A 27 20.82 10.81 0.24
C SER A 27 21.04 11.86 1.35
N PRO A 28 22.23 12.48 1.49
CA PRO A 28 22.56 13.45 2.56
C PRO A 28 21.94 14.85 2.41
N ALA A 29 20.76 14.97 1.78
CA ALA A 29 20.14 16.28 1.54
C ALA A 29 19.32 16.72 2.76
N GLY A 30 19.96 17.47 3.65
CA GLY A 30 19.39 18.08 4.86
C GLY A 30 18.31 19.14 4.58
N GLY A 31 17.11 18.69 4.23
CA GLY A 31 15.89 19.50 4.23
C GLY A 31 14.81 18.80 5.04
N ARG A 32 14.37 19.44 6.14
CA ARG A 32 13.28 19.04 7.06
C ARG A 32 12.56 17.75 6.66
N LEU A 33 12.89 16.64 7.34
CA LEU A 33 12.20 15.35 7.24
C LEU A 33 10.69 15.58 7.31
N ARG A 34 10.00 15.49 6.17
CA ARG A 34 8.53 15.48 6.10
C ARG A 34 8.09 14.07 6.54
N PRO A 35 7.44 13.90 7.70
CA PRO A 35 7.02 12.59 8.21
C PRO A 35 6.14 11.82 7.21
N THR A 36 5.35 12.54 6.41
CA THR A 36 4.53 11.98 5.33
C THR A 36 5.33 11.48 4.13
N ALA A 37 6.50 12.05 3.83
CA ALA A 37 7.31 11.60 2.70
C ALA A 37 7.96 10.24 2.96
N ALA A 38 8.54 10.06 4.16
CA ALA A 38 9.16 8.81 4.57
C ALA A 38 8.13 7.78 5.07
N GLY A 39 7.19 8.18 5.94
CA GLY A 39 6.20 7.28 6.54
C GLY A 39 5.23 6.69 5.52
N GLY A 40 4.78 7.48 4.55
CA GLY A 40 3.89 6.96 3.50
C GLY A 40 4.59 5.96 2.57
N LEU A 41 5.87 6.20 2.25
CA LEU A 41 6.67 5.27 1.46
C LEU A 41 6.96 3.98 2.22
N LEU A 42 7.25 4.07 3.53
CA LEU A 42 7.38 2.91 4.41
C LEU A 42 6.09 2.09 4.47
N ALA A 43 4.92 2.73 4.49
CA ALA A 43 3.64 2.01 4.45
C ALA A 43 3.45 1.23 3.14
N VAL A 44 3.83 1.81 1.99
CA VAL A 44 3.80 1.12 0.69
C VAL A 44 4.76 -0.08 0.70
N LEU A 45 5.98 0.09 1.21
CA LEU A 45 6.96 -0.99 1.30
C LEU A 45 6.52 -2.09 2.26
N ALA A 46 5.95 -1.73 3.41
CA ALA A 46 5.40 -2.68 4.37
C ALA A 46 4.25 -3.48 3.73
N SER A 47 3.35 -2.82 3.01
CA SER A 47 2.26 -3.48 2.28
C SER A 47 2.78 -4.45 1.21
N ALA A 48 3.83 -4.07 0.48
CA ALA A 48 4.48 -4.95 -0.50
C ALA A 48 5.16 -6.14 0.17
N ALA A 49 5.87 -5.93 1.29
CA ALA A 49 6.53 -6.98 2.04
C ALA A 49 5.52 -8.00 2.60
N VAL A 50 4.41 -7.54 3.19
CA VAL A 50 3.33 -8.41 3.66
C VAL A 50 2.72 -9.21 2.50
N SER A 51 2.54 -8.60 1.33
CA SER A 51 2.04 -9.28 0.13
C SER A 51 2.99 -10.39 -0.33
N ILE A 52 4.29 -10.13 -0.36
CA ILE A 52 5.29 -11.12 -0.79
C ILE A 52 5.39 -12.27 0.22
N ALA A 53 5.43 -11.94 1.52
CA ALA A 53 5.51 -12.95 2.57
C ALA A 53 4.26 -13.85 2.58
N SER A 54 3.07 -13.27 2.45
CA SER A 54 1.81 -14.02 2.46
C SER A 54 1.60 -14.87 1.20
N ALA A 55 2.16 -14.49 0.06
CA ALA A 55 2.10 -15.29 -1.16
C ALA A 55 2.76 -16.68 -1.04
N GLN A 56 3.65 -16.89 -0.05
CA GLN A 56 4.27 -18.18 0.21
C GLN A 56 3.40 -19.11 1.07
N VAL A 57 2.42 -18.54 1.78
CA VAL A 57 1.60 -19.26 2.76
C VAL A 57 0.17 -19.44 2.27
N LEU A 58 -0.34 -18.46 1.51
CA LEU A 58 -1.65 -18.53 0.88
C LEU A 58 -1.59 -19.45 -0.35
N GLY A 59 -2.61 -20.28 -0.54
CA GLY A 59 -2.74 -21.13 -1.74
C GLY A 59 -3.00 -20.33 -3.01
N ASP A 60 -3.33 -21.00 -4.13
CA ASP A 60 -3.52 -20.34 -5.43
C ASP A 60 -4.72 -19.36 -5.48
N SER A 61 -5.68 -19.54 -4.57
CA SER A 61 -6.88 -18.71 -4.45
C SER A 61 -7.16 -18.31 -3.01
N VAL A 62 -7.57 -17.07 -2.81
CA VAL A 62 -8.07 -16.53 -1.54
C VAL A 62 -9.58 -16.36 -1.59
N ARG A 63 -10.23 -16.50 -0.43
CA ARG A 63 -11.66 -16.30 -0.28
C ARG A 63 -11.97 -14.81 -0.14
N ILE A 64 -12.81 -14.28 -1.02
CA ILE A 64 -13.25 -12.88 -1.00
C ILE A 64 -14.78 -12.86 -1.01
N ARG A 65 -15.38 -13.39 0.05
CA ARG A 65 -16.84 -13.43 0.13
C ARG A 65 -17.38 -12.06 0.51
N TRP A 66 -18.09 -11.43 -0.41
CA TRP A 66 -18.90 -10.25 -0.14
C TRP A 66 -20.29 -10.40 -0.75
N SER A 67 -21.27 -9.77 -0.12
CA SER A 67 -22.63 -9.66 -0.63
C SER A 67 -23.07 -8.21 -0.60
N VAL A 68 -23.78 -7.78 -1.63
CA VAL A 68 -24.49 -6.49 -1.67
C VAL A 68 -25.94 -6.77 -2.01
N GLY A 69 -26.82 -6.59 -1.03
CA GLY A 69 -28.23 -6.97 -1.15
C GLY A 69 -28.37 -8.47 -1.45
N THR A 70 -29.04 -8.81 -2.55
CA THR A 70 -29.23 -10.19 -3.03
C THR A 70 -28.11 -10.68 -3.93
N TYR A 71 -27.14 -9.82 -4.30
CA TYR A 71 -26.03 -10.21 -5.16
C TYR A 71 -24.91 -10.86 -4.34
N TYR A 72 -24.59 -12.11 -4.69
CA TYR A 72 -23.42 -12.82 -4.19
C TYR A 72 -22.22 -12.53 -5.10
N GLY A 73 -21.19 -11.92 -4.53
CA GLY A 73 -19.92 -11.72 -5.22
C GLY A 73 -19.17 -13.03 -5.46
N PRO A 74 -18.11 -13.00 -6.30
CA PRO A 74 -17.24 -14.16 -6.51
C PRO A 74 -16.69 -14.66 -5.18
N GLU A 75 -16.75 -15.97 -4.94
CA GLU A 75 -16.32 -16.54 -3.65
C GLU A 75 -14.79 -16.57 -3.50
N TYR A 76 -14.08 -16.66 -4.62
CA TYR A 76 -12.63 -16.79 -4.66
C TYR A 76 -12.00 -15.83 -5.67
N ALA A 77 -10.79 -15.37 -5.36
CA ALA A 77 -9.95 -14.60 -6.27
C ALA A 77 -8.53 -15.17 -6.32
N PRO A 78 -7.81 -15.01 -7.44
CA PRO A 78 -6.40 -15.38 -7.51
C PRO A 78 -5.58 -14.65 -6.44
N THR A 79 -4.81 -15.39 -5.64
CA THR A 79 -4.02 -14.84 -4.53
C THR A 79 -3.10 -13.73 -4.98
N ALA A 80 -2.40 -13.92 -6.11
CA ALA A 80 -1.51 -12.91 -6.67
C ALA A 80 -2.24 -11.60 -7.01
N ALA A 81 -3.47 -11.67 -7.53
CA ALA A 81 -4.27 -10.50 -7.87
C ALA A 81 -4.74 -9.76 -6.61
N ALA A 82 -5.24 -10.51 -5.61
CA ALA A 82 -5.69 -9.95 -4.34
C ALA A 82 -4.54 -9.26 -3.59
N LEU A 83 -3.39 -9.94 -3.48
CA LEU A 83 -2.22 -9.41 -2.78
C LEU A 83 -1.60 -8.22 -3.52
N ALA A 84 -1.59 -8.19 -4.86
CA ALA A 84 -1.10 -7.04 -5.61
C ALA A 84 -2.00 -5.80 -5.48
N CYS A 85 -3.28 -5.97 -5.18
CA CYS A 85 -4.23 -4.88 -5.02
C CYS A 85 -3.91 -4.02 -3.79
N PHE A 86 -3.47 -4.61 -2.68
CA PHE A 86 -3.17 -3.86 -1.45
C PHE A 86 -2.06 -2.81 -1.61
N PRO A 87 -0.83 -3.15 -2.05
CA PRO A 87 0.22 -2.15 -2.24
C PRO A 87 -0.15 -1.13 -3.32
N ALA A 88 -0.96 -1.50 -4.31
CA ALA A 88 -1.49 -0.56 -5.30
C ALA A 88 -2.43 0.47 -4.66
N VAL A 89 -3.39 0.04 -3.85
CA VAL A 89 -4.32 0.92 -3.12
C VAL A 89 -3.56 1.82 -2.14
N VAL A 90 -2.60 1.28 -1.39
CA VAL A 90 -1.76 2.07 -0.48
C VAL A 90 -0.94 3.10 -1.25
N ALA A 91 -0.35 2.74 -2.39
CA ALA A 91 0.44 3.65 -3.22
C ALA A 91 -0.42 4.77 -3.84
N VAL A 92 -1.59 4.44 -4.39
CA VAL A 92 -2.53 5.44 -4.92
C VAL A 92 -2.99 6.40 -3.83
N THR A 93 -3.31 5.87 -2.65
CA THR A 93 -3.73 6.69 -1.49
C THR A 93 -2.60 7.61 -1.06
N TYR A 94 -1.37 7.10 -0.96
CA TYR A 94 -0.18 7.89 -0.64
C TYR A 94 0.04 9.03 -1.64
N VAL A 95 0.00 8.73 -2.95
CA VAL A 95 0.17 9.74 -4.00
C VAL A 95 -0.96 10.77 -3.96
N GLY A 96 -2.20 10.34 -3.76
CA GLY A 96 -3.36 11.21 -3.63
C GLY A 96 -3.23 12.19 -2.46
N LEU A 97 -2.88 11.69 -1.27
CA LEU A 97 -2.63 12.52 -0.09
C LEU A 97 -1.41 13.43 -0.28
N ARG A 98 -0.35 12.96 -0.94
CA ARG A 98 0.79 13.83 -1.23
C ARG A 98 0.41 14.97 -2.16
N THR A 99 -0.36 14.67 -3.21
CA THR A 99 -0.81 15.66 -4.20
C THR A 99 -1.76 16.67 -3.57
N LEU A 100 -2.70 16.21 -2.73
CA LEU A 100 -3.60 17.09 -1.99
C LEU A 100 -2.83 18.02 -1.05
N GLY A 101 -1.82 17.50 -0.34
CA GLY A 101 -0.95 18.31 0.50
C GLY A 101 -0.23 19.40 -0.31
N THR A 102 0.31 19.08 -1.49
CA THR A 102 0.98 20.07 -2.34
C THR A 102 0.03 21.12 -2.92
N VAL A 103 -1.23 20.79 -3.17
CA VAL A 103 -2.24 21.75 -3.65
C VAL A 103 -2.66 22.71 -2.55
N LEU A 104 -2.69 22.25 -1.30
CA LEU A 104 -3.10 23.05 -0.15
C LEU A 104 -1.96 23.85 0.49
N GLU A 105 -0.70 23.54 0.14
CA GLU A 105 0.49 24.27 0.59
C GLU A 105 0.38 25.77 0.25
N GLY A 106 0.64 26.63 1.24
CA GLY A 106 0.56 28.09 1.08
C GLY A 106 -0.82 28.68 1.39
N THR A 107 -1.81 27.87 1.76
CA THR A 107 -3.04 28.36 2.38
C THR A 107 -2.86 28.48 3.89
N THR A 108 -3.26 29.61 4.47
CA THR A 108 -3.11 29.90 5.90
C THR A 108 -3.77 28.86 6.80
N GLU A 109 -4.91 28.32 6.38
CA GLU A 109 -5.63 27.27 7.12
C GLU A 109 -4.90 25.91 7.09
N PHE A 110 -4.32 25.54 5.95
CA PHE A 110 -3.56 24.30 5.84
C PHE A 110 -2.24 24.37 6.62
N ASP A 111 -1.54 25.50 6.54
CA ASP A 111 -0.28 25.69 7.27
C ASP A 111 -0.50 25.62 8.78
N ARG A 112 -1.65 26.12 9.27
CA ARG A 112 -2.06 26.03 10.68
C ARG A 112 -2.39 24.59 11.12
N HIS A 113 -2.97 23.78 10.25
CA HIS A 113 -3.44 22.42 10.58
C HIS A 113 -2.59 21.29 9.98
N ARG A 114 -1.42 21.60 9.43
CA ARG A 114 -0.53 20.67 8.74
C ARG A 114 -0.23 19.41 9.54
N GLY A 115 0.00 19.53 10.85
CA GLY A 115 0.25 18.38 11.72
C GLY A 115 -0.90 17.38 11.78
N TYR A 116 -2.15 17.88 11.84
CA TYR A 116 -3.34 17.02 11.82
C TYR A 116 -3.50 16.31 10.48
N TYR A 117 -3.22 17.01 9.38
CA TYR A 117 -3.22 16.42 8.05
C TYR A 117 -2.22 15.26 7.94
N GLU A 118 -0.99 15.47 8.40
CA GLU A 118 0.06 14.45 8.35
C GLU A 118 -0.28 13.24 9.22
N LEU A 119 -0.84 13.45 10.41
CA LEU A 119 -1.33 12.38 11.27
C LEU A 119 -2.49 11.61 10.64
N CYS A 120 -3.46 12.30 10.03
CA CYS A 120 -4.57 11.64 9.34
C CYS A 120 -4.07 10.83 8.15
N ALA A 121 -3.14 11.36 7.37
CA ALA A 121 -2.53 10.65 6.24
C ALA A 121 -1.83 9.36 6.70
N LEU A 122 -1.02 9.44 7.76
CA LEU A 122 -0.36 8.27 8.34
C LEU A 122 -1.36 7.26 8.93
N ALA A 123 -2.41 7.74 9.60
CA ALA A 123 -3.46 6.89 10.16
C ALA A 123 -4.19 6.12 9.06
N VAL A 124 -4.57 6.78 7.96
CA VAL A 124 -5.22 6.15 6.80
C VAL A 124 -4.33 5.06 6.20
N LEU A 125 -3.05 5.36 5.95
CA LEU A 125 -2.12 4.39 5.38
C LEU A 125 -1.87 3.20 6.33
N THR A 126 -1.79 3.46 7.63
CA THR A 126 -1.64 2.41 8.65
C THR A 126 -2.86 1.50 8.69
N VAL A 127 -4.07 2.07 8.66
CA VAL A 127 -5.33 1.31 8.62
C VAL A 127 -5.39 0.43 7.38
N LEU A 128 -4.97 0.91 6.21
CA LEU A 128 -4.93 0.09 4.99
C LEU A 128 -4.00 -1.13 5.14
N VAL A 129 -2.84 -0.95 5.78
CA VAL A 129 -1.92 -2.06 6.06
C VAL A 129 -2.51 -3.04 7.08
N LEU A 130 -3.19 -2.54 8.12
CA LEU A 130 -3.86 -3.41 9.10
C LEU A 130 -5.01 -4.21 8.48
N VAL A 131 -5.78 -3.61 7.57
CA VAL A 131 -6.83 -4.30 6.80
C VAL A 131 -6.23 -5.41 5.94
N GLN A 132 -5.08 -5.15 5.29
CA GLN A 132 -4.35 -6.17 4.54
C GLN A 132 -3.91 -7.34 5.44
N ILE A 133 -3.35 -7.06 6.62
CA ILE A 133 -2.94 -8.11 7.58
C ILE A 133 -4.15 -8.92 8.04
N ALA A 134 -5.26 -8.25 8.37
CA ALA A 134 -6.49 -8.93 8.76
C ALA A 134 -7.04 -9.81 7.62
N PHE A 135 -6.98 -9.34 6.38
CA PHE A 135 -7.35 -10.12 5.20
C PHE A 135 -6.50 -11.39 5.06
N VAL A 136 -5.18 -11.28 5.21
CA VAL A 136 -4.27 -12.43 5.19
C VAL A 136 -4.61 -13.39 6.31
N ALA A 137 -4.75 -12.90 7.55
CA ALA A 137 -5.07 -13.72 8.70
C ALA A 137 -6.40 -14.47 8.55
N ALA A 138 -7.43 -13.81 8.01
CA ALA A 138 -8.73 -14.42 7.75
C ALA A 138 -8.72 -15.48 6.64
N ASN A 139 -7.67 -15.54 5.82
CA ASN A 139 -7.49 -16.56 4.77
C ASN A 139 -6.53 -17.69 5.18
N LEU A 140 -5.93 -17.60 6.38
CA LEU A 140 -5.10 -18.66 6.96
C LEU A 140 -5.88 -19.57 7.91
N TRP A 141 -7.05 -19.13 8.36
CA TRP A 141 -7.99 -19.86 9.21
C TRP A 141 -9.21 -20.29 8.41
#